data_AF-A0A8S0UJ46-F1
#
_entry.id   AF-A0A8S0UJ46-F1
#
_cell.length_a   1.000
_cell.length_b   1.000
_cell.length_c   1.000
_cell.angle_alpha   90.00
_cell.angle_beta   90.00
_cell.angle_gamma   90.00
#
_symmetry.space_group_name_H-M   'P 1'
#
loop_
_entity.id
_entity.type
_entity.pdbx_description
1 polymer ?
#
loop_
_entity_poly.entity_id
_entity_poly.type
_entity_poly.pdbx_seq_one_letter_code
_entity_poly.pdbx_strand_id
1 'polypeptide(L)'
;MTVERLATSGAKIVIISDYPSTASAIMEDLCRKGFDTSLFVGAITTEDLRRDHFLRFDFCIFKVMMYKSATVMADVDAADRRIVVGGDFYCIKAANAARISSIFITGGLHTFANTTDVLNHAVIRDAHPTYVLPFFTW
;
A
#
# COMPACT_ATOMS: atom_id res chain seq x y z
N MET A 1 8.82 -12.49 4.91
CA MET A 1 8.36 -11.64 6.04
C MET A 1 6.85 -11.78 6.08
N THR A 2 6.26 -12.19 7.21
CA THR A 2 4.81 -12.38 7.36
C THR A 2 4.14 -11.17 7.99
N VAL A 3 2.83 -11.03 7.81
CA VAL A 3 2.06 -9.90 8.37
C VAL A 3 1.94 -10.03 9.88
N GLU A 4 1.73 -11.25 10.37
CA GLU A 4 1.72 -11.56 11.80
C GLU A 4 3.02 -11.13 12.49
N ARG A 5 4.17 -11.38 11.84
CA ARG A 5 5.49 -10.99 12.39
C ARG A 5 5.69 -9.48 12.45
N LEU A 6 5.04 -8.73 11.56
CA LEU A 6 5.09 -7.27 11.60
C LEU A 6 4.14 -6.72 12.67
N ALA A 7 2.92 -7.25 12.74
CA ALA A 7 1.97 -6.85 13.76
C ALA A 7 2.52 -7.11 15.17
N THR A 8 3.15 -8.26 15.40
CA THR A 8 3.78 -8.62 16.68
C THR A 8 5.03 -7.81 17.01
N SER A 9 5.67 -7.14 16.03
CA SER A 9 6.76 -6.21 16.30
C SER A 9 6.29 -4.81 16.72
N GLY A 10 4.98 -4.61 16.88
CA GLY A 10 4.36 -3.31 17.17
C GLY A 10 4.13 -2.44 15.93
N ALA A 11 4.28 -2.99 14.72
CA ALA A 11 3.97 -2.24 13.51
C ALA A 11 2.45 -2.06 13.37
N LYS A 12 2.02 -0.83 13.11
CA LYS A 12 0.64 -0.51 12.79
C LYS A 12 0.41 -0.71 11.28
N ILE A 13 -0.51 -1.60 10.91
CA ILE A 13 -0.73 -1.99 9.51
C ILE A 13 -2.10 -1.48 9.06
N VAL A 14 -2.13 -0.77 7.93
CA VAL A 14 -3.36 -0.26 7.30
C VAL A 14 -3.47 -0.81 5.89
N ILE A 15 -4.63 -1.38 5.55
CA ILE A 15 -4.91 -1.84 4.19
C ILE A 15 -5.28 -0.65 3.32
N ILE A 16 -4.72 -0.57 2.11
CA ILE A 16 -5.03 0.49 1.14
C ILE A 16 -5.51 -0.18 -0.14
N SER A 17 -6.74 0.11 -0.56
CA SER A 17 -7.38 -0.56 -1.69
C SER A 17 -7.99 0.42 -2.68
N ASP A 18 -7.67 0.24 -3.96
CA ASP A 18 -8.32 0.89 -5.09
C ASP A 18 -9.54 0.14 -5.64
N TYR A 19 -9.94 -0.92 -4.96
CA TYR A 19 -11.19 -1.61 -5.23
C TYR A 19 -12.40 -0.72 -4.86
N PRO A 20 -13.45 -0.65 -5.70
CA PRO A 20 -14.65 0.15 -5.45
C PRO A 20 -15.55 -0.52 -4.40
N SER A 21 -15.10 -0.55 -3.15
CA SER A 21 -15.83 -1.07 -2.00
C SER A 21 -15.44 -0.30 -0.76
N THR A 22 -16.32 -0.28 0.25
CA THR A 22 -16.03 0.40 1.52
C THR A 22 -14.97 -0.34 2.33
N ALA A 23 -14.30 0.36 3.24
CA ALA A 23 -13.34 -0.23 4.17
C ALA A 23 -13.93 -1.42 4.93
N SER A 24 -15.18 -1.32 5.40
CA SER A 24 -15.87 -2.39 6.10
C SER A 24 -16.03 -3.65 5.24
N ALA A 25 -16.43 -3.50 3.98
CA ALA A 25 -16.59 -4.63 3.06
C ALA A 25 -15.25 -5.30 2.71
N ILE A 26 -14.17 -4.52 2.59
CA ILE A 26 -12.82 -5.05 2.39
C ILE A 26 -12.36 -5.86 3.61
N MET A 27 -12.54 -5.32 4.81
CA MET A 27 -12.18 -6.03 6.05
C MET A 27 -13.00 -7.31 6.22
N GLU A 28 -14.31 -7.27 5.93
CA GLU A 28 -15.16 -8.47 5.96
C GLU A 28 -14.71 -9.52 4.93
N ASP A 29 -14.33 -9.11 3.71
CA ASP A 29 -13.83 -10.03 2.69
C ASP A 29 -12.50 -10.69 3.10
N LEU A 30 -11.59 -9.93 3.71
CA LEU A 30 -10.35 -10.48 4.29
C LEU A 30 -10.68 -11.51 5.38
N CYS A 31 -11.58 -11.18 6.31
CA CYS A 31 -12.01 -12.10 7.35
C CYS A 31 -12.61 -13.39 6.76
N ARG A 32 -13.50 -13.28 5.77
CA ARG A 32 -14.11 -14.46 5.09
C ARG A 32 -13.09 -15.33 4.37
N LYS A 33 -11.98 -14.74 3.90
CA LYS A 33 -10.86 -15.46 3.26
C LYS A 33 -9.88 -16.08 4.27
N GLY A 34 -10.16 -15.96 5.58
CA GLY A 34 -9.36 -16.55 6.65
C GLY A 34 -8.22 -15.66 7.13
N PHE A 35 -8.16 -14.38 6.74
CA PHE A 35 -7.19 -13.45 7.30
C PHE A 35 -7.67 -12.94 8.67
N ASP A 36 -6.76 -12.92 9.65
CA ASP A 36 -7.02 -12.26 10.93
C ASP A 36 -6.99 -10.74 10.74
N THR A 37 -8.18 -10.14 10.73
CA THR A 37 -8.33 -8.71 10.53
C THR A 37 -7.96 -7.87 11.75
N SER A 38 -7.80 -8.49 12.93
CA SER A 38 -7.35 -7.80 14.14
C SER A 38 -5.89 -7.32 14.05
N LEU A 39 -5.13 -7.84 13.09
CA LEU A 39 -3.77 -7.42 12.79
C LEU A 39 -3.69 -6.04 12.10
N PHE A 40 -4.82 -5.51 11.62
CA PHE A 40 -4.89 -4.22 10.94
C PHE A 40 -5.56 -3.17 11.82
N VAL A 41 -5.05 -1.94 11.76
CA VAL A 41 -5.73 -0.78 12.34
C VAL A 41 -7.02 -0.47 11.57
N GLY A 42 -7.04 -0.79 10.27
CA GLY A 42 -8.22 -0.61 9.42
C GLY A 42 -7.87 -0.66 7.94
N ALA A 43 -8.78 -0.16 7.12
CA ALA A 43 -8.61 -0.03 5.68
C ALA A 43 -8.96 1.38 5.19
N ILE A 44 -8.24 1.86 4.19
CA ILE A 44 -8.54 3.06 3.41
C ILE A 44 -8.89 2.62 1.99
N THR A 45 -10.08 2.99 1.54
CA THR A 45 -10.52 2.70 0.18
C THR A 45 -10.76 3.96 -0.62
N THR A 46 -10.71 3.79 -1.94
CA THR A 46 -11.02 4.88 -2.87
C THR A 46 -12.47 5.31 -2.79
N GLU A 47 -13.39 4.40 -2.43
CA GLU A 47 -14.80 4.70 -2.25
C GLU A 47 -15.02 5.61 -1.03
N ASP A 48 -14.36 5.31 0.08
CA ASP A 48 -14.46 6.14 1.30
C ASP A 48 -13.87 7.54 1.05
N LEU A 49 -12.75 7.64 0.34
CA LEU A 49 -12.12 8.93 0.02
C LEU A 49 -12.86 9.75 -1.04
N ARG A 50 -13.53 9.10 -2.01
CA ARG A 50 -14.33 9.82 -3.03
C ARG A 50 -15.57 10.47 -2.46
N ARG A 51 -16.16 9.89 -1.40
CA ARG A 51 -17.28 10.52 -0.69
C ARG A 51 -16.86 11.83 -0.03
N ASP A 52 -15.63 11.88 0.47
CA ASP A 52 -15.11 13.04 1.18
C ASP A 52 -14.39 14.04 0.25
N HIS A 53 -13.93 13.60 -0.94
CA HIS A 53 -13.11 14.42 -1.84
C HIS A 53 -13.51 14.23 -3.31
N PHE A 54 -13.88 15.32 -3.99
CA PHE A 54 -14.11 15.35 -5.45
C PHE A 54 -12.77 15.46 -6.20
N LEU A 55 -12.00 14.37 -6.24
CA LEU A 55 -10.72 14.31 -6.96
C LEU A 55 -10.88 13.51 -8.25
N ARG A 56 -10.72 14.17 -9.39
CA ARG A 56 -10.49 13.51 -10.68
C ARG A 56 -9.08 13.85 -11.19
N PHE A 57 -8.50 12.86 -11.87
CA PHE A 57 -7.46 12.94 -12.91
C PHE A 57 -6.00 12.52 -12.62
N ASP A 58 -5.56 12.32 -11.36
CA ASP A 58 -4.21 11.78 -11.12
C ASP A 58 -4.20 10.63 -10.09
N PHE A 59 -3.95 9.42 -10.57
CA PHE A 59 -3.85 8.20 -9.75
C PHE A 59 -2.72 8.27 -8.72
N CYS A 60 -1.60 8.92 -9.05
CA CYS A 60 -0.46 9.08 -8.16
C CYS A 60 -0.81 10.01 -7.01
N ILE A 61 -1.36 11.19 -7.31
CA ILE A 61 -1.80 12.15 -6.28
C ILE A 61 -2.90 11.54 -5.40
N PHE A 62 -3.81 10.76 -5.99
CA PHE A 62 -4.85 10.10 -5.22
C PHE A 62 -4.28 9.07 -4.24
N LYS A 63 -3.32 8.23 -4.66
CA LYS A 63 -2.61 7.31 -3.75
C LYS A 63 -1.83 8.06 -2.67
N VAL A 64 -1.23 9.23 -2.96
CA VAL A 64 -0.62 10.10 -1.92
C VAL A 64 -1.63 10.50 -0.85
N MET A 65 -2.86 10.86 -1.25
CA MET A 65 -3.93 11.17 -0.29
C MET A 65 -4.30 9.95 0.56
N MET A 66 -4.42 8.77 -0.05
CA MET A 66 -4.64 7.53 0.69
C MET A 66 -3.54 7.26 1.73
N TYR A 67 -2.27 7.52 1.40
CA TYR A 67 -1.14 7.34 2.32
C TYR A 67 -1.19 8.31 3.49
N LYS A 68 -1.61 9.55 3.26
CA LYS A 68 -1.82 10.53 4.33
C LYS A 68 -2.96 10.11 5.25
N SER A 69 -4.09 9.68 4.70
CA SER A 69 -5.22 9.18 5.49
C SER A 69 -4.84 7.92 6.30
N ALA A 70 -4.05 7.02 5.71
CA ALA A 70 -3.53 5.85 6.42
C ALA A 70 -2.58 6.21 7.55
N THR A 71 -1.76 7.25 7.39
CA THR A 71 -0.86 7.78 8.45
C THR A 71 -1.67 8.30 9.64
N VAL A 72 -2.76 9.04 9.36
CA VAL A 72 -3.67 9.53 10.40
C VAL A 72 -4.40 8.38 11.09
N MET A 73 -4.92 7.41 10.33
CA MET A 73 -5.59 6.22 10.88
C MET A 73 -4.64 5.39 11.76
N ALA A 74 -3.39 5.24 11.33
CA ALA A 74 -2.38 4.55 12.10
C ALA A 74 -1.93 5.37 13.32
N ASP A 75 -2.26 6.65 13.46
CA ASP A 75 -1.78 7.48 14.58
C ASP A 75 -0.25 7.38 14.72
N VAL A 76 0.46 7.67 13.63
CA VAL A 76 1.93 7.68 13.56
C VAL A 76 2.42 9.06 13.13
N ASP A 77 3.55 9.48 13.70
CA ASP A 77 4.13 10.79 13.44
C ASP A 77 4.85 10.83 12.09
N ALA A 78 5.03 12.03 11.54
CA ALA A 78 5.78 12.24 10.30
C ALA A 78 7.25 11.77 10.41
N ALA A 79 7.81 11.72 11.62
CA ALA A 79 9.14 11.19 11.90
C ALA A 79 9.21 9.66 11.92
N ASP A 80 8.08 8.97 12.10
CA ASP A 80 8.06 7.51 12.17
C ASP A 80 8.40 6.89 10.82
N ARG A 81 9.04 5.71 10.87
CA ARG A 81 9.38 4.95 9.67
C ARG A 81 8.11 4.37 9.04
N ARG A 82 7.71 4.94 7.91
CA ARG A 82 6.58 4.46 7.10
C ARG A 82 7.09 3.69 5.89
N ILE A 83 6.41 2.57 5.58
CA ILE A 83 6.68 1.76 4.40
C ILE A 83 5.37 1.43 3.70
N VAL A 84 5.29 1.71 2.40
CA VAL A 84 4.19 1.24 1.54
C VAL A 84 4.63 -0.05 0.85
N VAL A 85 3.76 -1.05 0.85
CA VAL A 85 3.97 -2.30 0.10
C VAL A 85 2.95 -2.36 -1.03
N GLY A 86 3.41 -2.48 -2.27
CA GLY A 86 2.53 -2.46 -3.45
C GLY A 86 3.08 -3.25 -4.62
N GLY A 87 2.19 -3.62 -5.55
CA GLY A 87 2.53 -4.41 -6.75
C GLY A 87 2.53 -3.63 -8.06
N ASP A 88 2.29 -2.32 -8.02
CA ASP A 88 2.22 -1.46 -9.21
C ASP A 88 3.13 -0.23 -9.08
N PHE A 89 3.52 0.36 -10.21
CA PHE A 89 4.43 1.52 -10.23
C PHE A 89 3.75 2.83 -9.79
N TYR A 90 2.42 2.92 -9.82
CA TYR A 90 1.71 4.09 -9.29
C TYR A 90 1.82 4.16 -7.77
N CYS A 91 1.84 3.02 -7.09
CA CYS A 91 2.08 2.92 -5.65
C CYS A 91 3.48 3.43 -5.30
N ILE A 92 4.49 2.99 -6.06
CA ILE A 92 5.87 3.42 -5.84
C ILE A 92 6.03 4.91 -6.12
N LYS A 93 5.49 5.40 -7.23
CA LYS A 93 5.56 6.83 -7.59
C LYS A 93 4.87 7.71 -6.55
N ALA A 94 3.70 7.27 -6.06
CA ALA A 94 3.01 7.95 -4.97
C ALA A 94 3.83 7.92 -3.67
N ALA A 95 4.52 6.82 -3.37
CA ALA A 95 5.39 6.73 -2.19
C ALA A 95 6.60 7.66 -2.32
N ASN A 96 7.20 7.77 -3.51
CA ASN A 96 8.28 8.73 -3.78
C ASN A 96 7.78 10.17 -3.57
N ALA A 97 6.62 10.52 -4.12
CA ALA A 97 6.02 11.85 -3.95
C ALA A 97 5.67 12.16 -2.48
N ALA A 98 5.24 11.15 -1.72
CA ALA A 98 4.94 11.26 -0.29
C ALA A 98 6.18 11.20 0.61
N ARG A 99 7.39 10.97 0.05
CA ARG A 99 8.64 10.73 0.80
C ARG A 99 8.52 9.57 1.79
N ILE A 100 7.87 8.49 1.36
CA ILE A 100 7.67 7.25 2.12
C ILE A 100 8.52 6.14 1.49
N SER A 101 9.16 5.31 2.31
CA SER A 101 9.88 4.14 1.79
C SER A 101 8.90 3.16 1.15
N SER A 102 9.32 2.44 0.12
CA SER A 102 8.42 1.56 -0.61
C SER A 102 9.02 0.20 -0.94
N ILE A 103 8.18 -0.81 -0.92
CA ILE A 103 8.49 -2.17 -1.35
C ILE A 103 7.65 -2.49 -2.58
N PHE A 104 8.31 -2.83 -3.69
CA PHE A 104 7.66 -3.39 -4.86
C PHE A 104 7.59 -4.91 -4.75
N ILE A 105 6.40 -5.50 -4.88
CA ILE A 105 6.19 -6.95 -4.87
C ILE A 105 6.10 -7.48 -6.31
N THR A 106 7.03 -8.35 -6.70
CA THR A 106 7.13 -8.84 -8.09
C THR A 106 6.25 -10.04 -8.41
N GLY A 107 5.76 -10.76 -7.39
CA GLY A 107 4.83 -11.88 -7.52
C GLY A 107 3.36 -11.47 -7.50
N GLY A 108 3.07 -10.18 -7.65
CA GLY A 108 1.72 -9.62 -7.66
C GLY A 108 1.12 -9.54 -9.08
N LEU A 109 0.37 -8.47 -9.34
CA LEU A 109 -0.34 -8.24 -10.61
C LEU A 109 0.60 -8.22 -11.83
N HIS A 110 1.83 -7.73 -11.64
CA HIS A 110 2.85 -7.69 -12.68
C HIS A 110 3.95 -8.69 -12.33
N THR A 111 4.02 -9.79 -13.07
CA THR A 111 5.10 -10.76 -12.96
C THR A 111 6.33 -10.26 -13.69
N PHE A 112 7.39 -9.99 -12.94
CA PHE A 112 8.72 -9.70 -13.49
C PHE A 112 9.61 -10.93 -13.32
N ALA A 113 10.47 -11.20 -14.30
CA ALA A 113 11.34 -12.38 -14.24
C ALA A 113 12.43 -12.25 -13.16
N ASN A 114 12.88 -11.03 -12.87
CA ASN A 114 13.86 -10.75 -11.83
C ASN A 114 13.80 -9.28 -11.37
N THR A 115 14.57 -8.96 -10.34
CA THR A 115 14.69 -7.60 -9.78
C THR A 115 15.22 -6.58 -10.79
N THR A 116 16.14 -6.96 -11.67
CA THR A 116 16.70 -6.04 -12.70
C THR A 116 15.62 -5.57 -13.66
N ASP A 117 14.71 -6.45 -14.08
CA ASP A 117 13.60 -6.07 -14.96
C ASP A 117 12.66 -5.07 -14.30
N VAL A 118 12.37 -5.26 -13.00
CA VAL A 118 11.58 -4.31 -12.20
C VAL A 118 12.27 -2.94 -12.19
N LEU A 119 13.58 -2.91 -11.89
CA LEU A 119 14.34 -1.66 -11.79
C LEU A 119 14.43 -0.93 -13.13
N ASN A 120 14.62 -1.64 -14.24
CA ASN A 120 14.59 -1.07 -15.59
C ASN A 120 13.23 -0.43 -15.89
N HIS A 121 12.13 -1.11 -15.57
CA HIS A 121 10.78 -0.59 -15.75
C HIS A 121 10.44 0.58 -14.81
N ALA A 122 11.00 0.57 -13.60
CA ALA A 122 10.92 1.63 -12.61
C ALA A 122 11.55 2.92 -13.12
N VAL A 123 12.76 2.85 -13.69
CA VAL A 123 13.45 4.01 -14.26
C VAL A 123 12.63 4.64 -15.38
N ILE A 124 12.08 3.84 -16.30
CA ILE A 124 11.25 4.33 -17.41
C ILE A 124 10.00 5.07 -16.91
N ARG A 125 9.45 4.66 -15.77
CA ARG A 125 8.21 5.21 -15.19
C ARG A 125 8.44 6.30 -14.15
N ASP A 126 9.71 6.59 -13.84
CA ASP A 126 10.11 7.47 -12.75
C ASP A 126 9.47 7.04 -11.41
N ALA A 127 9.63 5.75 -11.08
CA ALA A 127 9.08 5.13 -9.90
C ALA A 127 10.18 4.31 -9.21
N HIS A 128 10.77 4.84 -8.14
CA HIS A 128 12.01 4.34 -7.52
C HIS A 128 11.70 3.59 -6.22
N PRO A 129 11.52 2.25 -6.23
CA PRO A 129 11.24 1.50 -5.02
C PRO A 129 12.46 1.50 -4.09
N THR A 130 12.23 1.55 -2.77
CA THR A 130 13.32 1.40 -1.79
C THR A 130 13.80 -0.05 -1.70
N TYR A 131 12.88 -1.00 -1.83
CA TYR A 131 13.14 -2.44 -1.83
C TYR A 131 12.30 -3.14 -2.89
N VAL A 132 12.79 -4.28 -3.37
CA VAL A 132 12.04 -5.18 -4.27
C VAL A 132 12.02 -6.56 -3.64
N LEU A 133 10.82 -7.13 -3.46
CA LEU A 133 10.65 -8.46 -2.88
C LEU A 133 9.80 -9.34 -3.82
N PRO A 134 10.07 -10.66 -3.89
CA PRO A 134 9.31 -11.56 -4.76
C PRO A 134 7.88 -11.76 -4.30
N PHE A 135 7.67 -11.82 -2.99
CA PHE A 135 6.36 -12.01 -2.39
C PHE A 135 6.33 -11.40 -1.00
N PHE A 136 5.11 -11.13 -0.55
CA PHE A 136 4.80 -10.80 0.83
C PHE A 136 3.92 -11.94 1.34
N THR A 137 4.46 -12.75 2.25
CA THR A 137 3.68 -13.82 2.88
C THR A 137 2.75 -13.20 3.91
N TRP A 138 1.55 -13.75 4.04
CA TRP A 138 0.62 -13.38 5.08
C TRP A 138 0.82 -14.31 6.27
#